data_AF-A0A535JCC5-F1
#
_entry.id   AF-A0A535JCC5-F1
#
_cell.length_a   1.000
_cell.length_b   1.000
_cell.length_c   1.000
_cell.angle_alpha   90.00
_cell.angle_beta   90.00
_cell.angle_gamma   90.00
#
_symmetry.space_group_name_H-M   'P 1'
#
loop_
_entity.id
_entity.type
_entity.pdbx_description
1 polymer ?
#
loop_
_entity_poly.entity_id
_entity_poly.type
_entity_poly.pdbx_seq_one_letter_code
_entity_poly.pdbx_strand_id
1 'polypeptide(L)'
;MTIQGGVLPLDIALPSKKAPTPQNGLMRIAFVASAVPRRCGIATFTADLTAAVKAADPAVRCVAAAIDEPNTARAYGPDVRWRIRQGDKESYRGAARAINES
;
A
#
# COMPACT_ATOMS: atom_id res chain seq x y z
N MET A 1 -28.93 6.76 24.95
CA MET A 1 -29.12 6.26 23.58
C MET A 1 -27.74 5.95 23.03
N THR A 2 -27.35 4.70 23.16
CA THR A 2 -25.98 4.21 22.94
C THR A 2 -25.75 4.01 21.44
N ILE A 3 -24.68 4.59 20.90
CA ILE A 3 -24.31 4.40 19.49
C ILE A 3 -23.80 2.96 19.32
N GLN A 4 -24.62 2.10 18.74
CA GLN A 4 -24.18 0.80 18.23
C GLN A 4 -23.29 1.04 17.00
N GLY A 5 -22.04 0.57 17.09
CA GLY A 5 -21.12 0.53 15.96
C GLY A 5 -21.66 -0.35 14.83
N GLY A 6 -21.87 0.25 13.66
CA GLY A 6 -22.27 -0.46 12.45
C GLY A 6 -21.06 -1.12 11.77
N VAL A 7 -21.22 -2.38 11.42
CA VAL A 7 -20.28 -3.22 10.68
C VAL A 7 -20.24 -2.76 9.22
N LEU A 8 -19.04 -2.47 8.69
CA LEU A 8 -18.83 -2.32 7.24
C LEU A 8 -19.05 -3.69 6.56
N PRO A 9 -19.68 -3.77 5.38
CA PRO A 9 -19.98 -5.03 4.71
C PRO A 9 -18.73 -5.60 4.01
N LEU A 10 -17.71 -5.95 4.80
CA LEU A 10 -16.62 -6.87 4.51
C LEU A 10 -16.17 -7.33 5.89
N ASP A 11 -16.31 -8.61 6.24
CA ASP A 11 -16.03 -9.18 7.57
C ASP A 11 -14.53 -9.15 7.98
N ILE A 12 -13.78 -8.16 7.49
CA ILE A 12 -12.43 -7.84 7.85
C ILE A 12 -12.49 -7.01 9.13
N ALA A 13 -12.35 -7.68 10.28
CA ALA A 13 -11.92 -7.01 11.48
C ALA A 13 -10.57 -6.34 11.19
N LEU A 14 -10.56 -5.01 11.07
CA LEU A 14 -9.32 -4.25 11.03
C LEU A 14 -8.58 -4.55 12.33
N PRO A 15 -7.35 -5.09 12.28
CA PRO A 15 -6.62 -5.36 13.50
C PRO A 15 -6.49 -4.03 14.25
N SER A 16 -6.85 -4.04 15.54
CA SER A 16 -6.57 -2.92 16.46
C SER A 16 -5.06 -2.87 16.66
N LYS A 17 -4.34 -2.34 15.66
CA LYS A 17 -2.89 -2.29 15.64
C LYS A 17 -2.49 -0.95 16.27
N LYS A 18 -1.79 -1.04 17.40
CA LYS A 18 -0.98 0.05 17.96
C LYS A 18 -0.30 0.81 16.80
N ALA A 19 -0.33 2.15 16.85
CA ALA A 19 0.29 2.97 15.81
C ALA A 19 1.72 2.47 15.52
N PRO A 20 2.11 2.34 14.24
CA PRO A 20 3.43 1.83 13.88
C PRO A 20 4.48 2.68 14.58
N THR A 21 5.25 2.04 15.46
CA THR A 21 6.39 2.68 16.10
C THR A 21 7.56 2.58 15.11
N PRO A 22 8.26 3.67 14.80
CA PRO A 22 9.36 3.64 13.85
C PRO A 22 10.41 2.60 14.30
N GLN A 23 10.71 1.65 13.42
CA GLN A 23 11.74 0.65 13.68
C GLN A 23 13.10 1.33 13.51
N ASN A 24 13.95 1.28 14.53
CA ASN A 24 15.24 1.99 14.58
C ASN A 24 15.16 3.52 14.33
N GLY A 25 14.02 4.16 14.66
CA GLY A 25 13.81 5.59 14.42
C GLY A 25 13.50 5.96 12.96
N LEU A 26 13.38 4.97 12.07
CA LEU A 26 13.03 5.17 10.66
C LEU A 26 11.56 4.80 10.41
N MET A 27 10.80 5.75 9.88
CA MET A 27 9.43 5.48 9.42
C MET A 27 9.46 4.84 8.03
N ARG A 28 8.80 3.69 7.89
CA ARG A 28 8.68 2.94 6.63
C ARG A 28 7.22 2.86 6.22
N ILE A 29 6.92 3.29 4.99
CA ILE A 29 5.57 3.30 4.44
C ILE A 29 5.55 2.44 3.17
N ALA A 30 4.61 1.50 3.12
CA ALA A 30 4.30 0.73 1.92
C ALA A 30 2.97 1.23 1.33
N PHE A 31 3.01 1.84 0.15
CA PHE A 31 1.81 2.24 -0.59
C PHE A 31 1.26 1.04 -1.38
N VAL A 32 0.00 0.67 -1.12
CA VAL A 32 -0.68 -0.43 -1.82
C VAL A 32 -1.74 0.16 -2.74
N ALA A 33 -1.44 0.29 -4.02
CA ALA A 33 -2.31 0.97 -4.99
C ALA A 33 -1.95 0.58 -6.44
N SER A 34 -2.75 1.04 -7.40
CA SER A 34 -2.26 1.13 -8.78
C SER A 34 -1.05 2.07 -8.85
N ALA A 35 -0.08 1.78 -9.71
CA ALA A 35 1.15 2.56 -9.84
C ALA A 35 1.45 2.96 -11.29
N VAL A 36 2.17 4.07 -11.47
CA VAL A 36 2.76 4.51 -12.76
C VAL A 36 3.65 3.38 -13.31
N PRO A 37 3.59 3.01 -14.60
CA PRO A 37 3.11 3.79 -15.75
C PRO A 37 1.63 3.68 -16.07
N ARG A 38 0.81 3.06 -15.23
CA ARG A 38 -0.65 3.13 -15.37
C ARG A 38 -1.09 4.59 -15.18
N ARG A 39 -1.82 5.16 -16.13
CA ARG A 39 -2.27 6.57 -16.11
C ARG A 39 -3.72 6.68 -15.67
N CYS A 40 -4.04 6.11 -14.52
CA CYS A 40 -5.33 6.31 -13.85
C CYS A 40 -5.16 7.27 -12.67
N GLY A 41 -6.25 7.89 -12.22
CA GLY A 41 -6.20 8.91 -11.16
C GLY A 41 -5.57 8.42 -9.85
N ILE A 42 -5.79 7.15 -9.47
CA ILE A 42 -5.20 6.58 -8.26
C ILE A 42 -3.68 6.41 -8.40
N ALA A 43 -3.20 6.03 -9.59
CA ALA A 43 -1.76 5.85 -9.82
C ALA A 43 -1.01 7.17 -9.79
N THR A 44 -1.57 8.23 -10.39
CA THR A 44 -0.98 9.57 -10.34
C THR A 44 -1.07 10.16 -8.93
N PHE A 45 -2.23 10.05 -8.28
CA PHE A 45 -2.41 10.50 -6.89
C PHE A 45 -1.42 9.82 -5.93
N THR A 46 -1.22 8.50 -6.05
CA THR A 46 -0.27 7.78 -5.18
C THR A 46 1.18 8.21 -5.44
N ALA A 47 1.53 8.51 -6.69
CA ALA A 47 2.85 9.05 -7.02
C ALA A 47 3.07 10.43 -6.40
N ASP A 48 2.10 11.34 -6.53
CA ASP A 48 2.15 12.69 -5.95
C ASP A 48 2.21 12.62 -4.41
N LEU A 49 1.38 11.78 -3.80
CA LEU A 49 1.38 11.55 -2.36
C LEU A 49 2.72 10.99 -1.87
N THR A 50 3.30 10.03 -2.59
CA THR A 50 4.62 9.48 -2.26
C THR A 50 5.70 10.55 -2.32
N ALA A 51 5.66 11.42 -3.34
CA ALA A 51 6.59 12.53 -3.46
C ALA A 51 6.42 13.55 -2.32
N ALA A 52 5.18 13.91 -1.98
CA ALA A 52 4.88 14.81 -0.87
C ALA A 52 5.37 14.27 0.48
N VAL A 53 5.17 12.98 0.75
CA VAL A 53 5.65 12.33 1.98
C VAL A 53 7.18 12.36 2.05
N LYS A 54 7.88 11.99 0.97
CA LYS A 54 9.36 12.05 0.92
C LYS A 54 9.89 13.47 1.08
N ALA A 55 9.17 14.48 0.57
CA ALA A 55 9.54 15.89 0.71
C ALA A 55 9.31 16.42 2.13
N ALA A 56 8.27 15.96 2.82
CA ALA A 56 7.96 16.36 4.19
C ALA A 56 8.96 15.80 5.21
N ASP A 57 9.43 14.57 4.99
CA ASP A 57 10.47 13.95 5.82
C ASP A 57 11.38 13.03 4.98
N PRO A 58 12.60 13.48 4.65
CA PRO A 58 13.58 12.69 3.90
C PRO A 58 14.07 11.42 4.62
N ALA A 59 13.86 11.30 5.92
CA ALA A 59 14.18 10.09 6.68
C ALA A 59 13.15 8.97 6.41
N VAL A 60 11.93 9.30 5.98
CA VAL A 60 10.92 8.31 5.61
C VAL A 60 11.41 7.47 4.43
N ARG A 61 11.15 6.17 4.50
CA ARG A 61 11.35 5.25 3.37
C ARG A 61 10.01 4.81 2.83
N CYS A 62 9.71 5.23 1.60
CA CYS A 62 8.51 4.82 0.88
C CYS A 62 8.84 3.71 -0.11
N VAL A 63 8.02 2.68 -0.13
CA VAL A 63 8.02 1.60 -1.12
C VAL A 63 6.59 1.37 -1.60
N ALA A 64 6.42 0.68 -2.73
CA ALA A 64 5.12 0.40 -3.31
C ALA A 64 4.88 -1.10 -3.54
N ALA A 65 3.63 -1.50 -3.32
CA ALA A 65 3.05 -2.74 -3.82
C ALA A 65 2.05 -2.38 -4.93
N ALA A 66 2.45 -2.58 -6.18
CA ALA A 66 1.65 -2.20 -7.34
C ALA A 66 0.54 -3.23 -7.61
N ILE A 67 -0.69 -2.76 -7.77
CA ILE A 67 -1.82 -3.58 -8.22
C ILE A 67 -1.85 -3.58 -9.75
N ASP A 68 -1.45 -4.69 -10.33
CA ASP A 68 -1.45 -4.95 -11.77
C ASP A 68 -2.87 -5.22 -12.27
N GLU A 69 -3.24 -4.53 -13.35
CA GLU A 69 -4.45 -4.84 -14.10
C GLU A 69 -4.27 -6.12 -14.93
N PRO A 70 -5.35 -6.88 -15.19
CA PRO A 70 -5.26 -8.10 -15.99
C PRO A 70 -4.62 -7.85 -17.36
N ASN A 71 -3.92 -8.86 -17.88
CA ASN A 71 -3.37 -8.90 -19.24
C ASN A 71 -2.39 -7.76 -19.59
N THR A 72 -1.82 -7.07 -18.60
CA THR A 72 -0.89 -5.97 -18.86
C THR A 72 0.39 -6.13 -18.04
N ALA A 73 1.53 -6.17 -18.72
CA ALA A 73 2.82 -6.05 -18.06
C ALA A 73 3.24 -4.59 -18.00
N ARG A 74 3.62 -4.12 -16.81
CA ARG A 74 4.09 -2.74 -16.58
C ARG A 74 5.56 -2.79 -16.14
N ALA A 75 6.38 -1.93 -16.74
CA ALA A 75 7.76 -1.72 -16.33
C ALA A 75 7.77 -0.73 -15.17
N TYR A 76 7.82 -1.24 -13.94
CA TYR A 76 7.90 -0.43 -12.74
C TYR A 76 9.35 -0.07 -12.40
N GLY A 77 9.53 1.09 -11.77
CA GLY A 77 10.81 1.50 -11.20
C GLY A 77 11.15 0.76 -9.90
N PRO A 78 12.35 1.00 -9.33
CA PRO A 78 12.86 0.28 -8.15
C PRO A 78 12.04 0.49 -6.87
N ASP A 79 11.22 1.54 -6.81
CA ASP A 79 10.34 1.82 -5.67
C ASP A 79 9.20 0.80 -5.53
N VAL A 80 8.84 0.09 -6.61
CA VAL A 80 7.86 -0.99 -6.57
C VAL A 80 8.53 -2.30 -6.18
N ARG A 81 8.35 -2.70 -4.92
CA ARG A 81 8.94 -3.94 -4.37
C ARG A 81 8.06 -5.17 -4.56
N TRP A 82 6.75 -4.96 -4.66
CA TRP A 82 5.79 -6.06 -4.77
C TRP A 82 4.78 -5.79 -5.88
N ARG A 83 4.25 -6.87 -6.46
CA ARG A 83 3.23 -6.83 -7.50
C ARG A 83 2.07 -7.71 -7.07
N ILE A 84 0.87 -7.15 -7.09
CA ILE A 84 -0.38 -7.79 -6.70
C ILE A 84 -1.23 -7.91 -7.96
N ARG A 85 -1.72 -9.10 -8.27
CA ARG A 85 -2.63 -9.30 -9.41
C ARG A 85 -4.04 -8.89 -8.98
N GLN A 86 -4.64 -7.94 -9.69
CA GLN A 86 -6.00 -7.50 -9.39
C GLN A 86 -6.98 -8.68 -9.42
N GLY A 87 -7.78 -8.81 -8.36
CA GLY A 87 -8.78 -9.88 -8.22
C GLY A 87 -8.24 -11.23 -7.73
N ASP A 88 -6.92 -11.38 -7.57
CA ASP A 88 -6.31 -12.64 -7.11
C ASP A 88 -5.97 -12.61 -5.62
N LYS A 89 -6.81 -13.24 -4.80
CA LYS A 89 -6.68 -13.27 -3.32
C LYS A 89 -5.32 -13.79 -2.85
N GLU A 90 -4.71 -14.72 -3.57
CA GLU A 90 -3.43 -15.30 -3.18
C GLU A 90 -2.30 -14.28 -3.33
N SER A 91 -2.24 -13.53 -4.43
CA SER A 91 -1.26 -12.45 -4.59
C SER A 91 -1.37 -11.36 -3.51
N TYR A 92 -2.59 -11.01 -3.07
CA TYR A 92 -2.78 -10.08 -1.96
C TYR A 92 -2.20 -10.63 -0.65
N ARG A 93 -2.44 -11.91 -0.34
CA ARG A 93 -1.89 -12.56 0.85
C ARG A 93 -0.36 -12.64 0.79
N GLY A 94 0.19 -12.97 -0.38
CA GLY A 94 1.63 -13.01 -0.61
C GLY A 94 2.30 -11.65 -0.36
N ALA A 95 1.73 -10.57 -0.92
CA ALA A 95 2.22 -9.22 -0.67
C ALA A 95 2.09 -8.81 0.79
N ALA A 96 0.97 -9.13 1.45
CA ALA A 96 0.77 -8.83 2.87
C ALA A 96 1.82 -9.54 3.74
N ARG A 97 2.12 -10.81 3.46
CA ARG A 97 3.18 -11.57 4.15
C ARG A 97 4.54 -10.91 3.94
N ALA A 98 4.90 -10.60 2.70
CA ALA A 98 6.17 -9.99 2.37
C ALA A 98 6.34 -8.59 2.99
N ILE A 99 5.26 -7.80 3.11
CA ILE A 99 5.28 -6.49 3.80
C ILE A 99 5.50 -6.67 5.30
N ASN A 100 4.84 -7.64 5.93
CA ASN A 100 5.02 -7.93 7.36
C ASN A 100 6.42 -8.42 7.70
N GLU A 101 7.10 -9.07 6.76
CA GLU A 101 8.47 -9.59 6.88
C GLU A 101 9.55 -8.59 6.42
N SER A 102 9.16 -7.39 5.98
CA SER A 102 10.07 -6.42 5.33
C SER A 102 10.88 -5.55 6.27
#